data_AF-A0A8S2QA04-F1
#
_entry.id   AF-A0A8S2QA04-F1
#
_cell.length_a   1.000
_cell.length_b   1.000
_cell.length_c   1.000
_cell.angle_alpha   90.00
_cell.angle_beta   90.00
_cell.angle_gamma   90.00
#
_symmetry.space_group_name_H-M   'P 1'
#
loop_
_entity.id
_entity.type
_entity.pdbx_description
1 polymer ?
#
loop_
_entity_poly.entity_id
_entity_poly.type
_entity_poly.pdbx_seq_one_letter_code
_entity_poly.pdbx_strand_id
1 'polypeptide(L)'
;MLCCLNFTHTPIFVSHIYIVIVPLASPYYIFFTKSNKLCLNQTCDSGSFKFSVNKLLLNLNFSIDRIYHHNGIAYDYYSRNDIEQAKVGDQWKIWPLPNEIYQIQNNSSMNDIETSPFVPSKLLFVDKIYVMTDPRLTERHANLQKALSRQGISVKSIEWRMKWNLTTCNSISSHSYVYKRLNLKNKPLNKQQQRKCAVTMEHVDAWYEIAERKIPLGLILEDDAIFVPFFKEKFARMIYTAIHSGALRINGTCAKSNERPISDNEWIDQNPMIVIGTCFNFHGQCFQKIFSNAPPILSTHKSNPSRCTHAYLLTSCSAQALVNQIQAQNNDFWPSDFMQNMLFPLSSTLQSFWMDPPLVYQGNQVFDLDNLSSFREQTYMSNR
;
A
#
# COMPACT_ATOMS: atom_id res chain seq x y z
N MET A 1 15.04 6.21 25.83
CA MET A 1 14.58 5.80 27.17
C MET A 1 14.00 7.03 27.85
N LEU A 2 12.67 7.13 27.93
CA LEU A 2 11.98 8.28 28.55
C LEU A 2 11.59 7.85 29.97
N CYS A 3 12.31 8.33 31.00
CA CYS A 3 11.86 8.23 32.39
C CYS A 3 10.99 9.45 32.72
N CYS A 4 9.73 9.23 33.08
CA CYS A 4 8.92 10.28 33.69
C CYS A 4 9.36 10.45 35.15
N LEU A 5 9.89 11.61 35.52
CA LEU A 5 10.37 11.90 36.89
C LEU A 5 9.41 12.77 37.70
N ASN A 6 8.33 13.29 37.10
CA ASN A 6 7.38 14.18 37.77
C ASN A 6 5.93 13.76 37.49
N PHE A 7 5.12 13.67 38.56
CA PHE A 7 3.70 13.35 38.53
C PHE A 7 2.88 14.59 38.93
N THR A 8 1.71 14.76 38.32
CA THR A 8 0.81 15.88 38.60
C THR A 8 -0.40 15.40 39.40
N HIS A 9 -0.69 16.03 40.54
CA HIS A 9 -1.82 15.70 41.42
C HIS A 9 -3.05 16.60 41.22
N THR A 10 -3.04 17.50 40.24
CA THR A 10 -4.13 18.42 39.95
C THR A 10 -5.13 17.84 38.94
N PRO A 11 -6.45 17.90 39.18
CA PRO A 11 -7.46 17.46 38.22
C PRO A 11 -7.47 18.39 37.00
N ILE A 12 -7.48 17.81 35.81
CA ILE A 12 -7.49 18.54 34.54
C ILE A 12 -8.73 18.11 33.77
N PHE A 13 -9.58 19.08 33.42
CA PHE A 13 -10.65 18.86 32.46
C PHE A 13 -10.09 19.02 31.05
N VAL A 14 -10.02 17.92 30.30
CA VAL A 14 -9.54 17.93 28.91
C VAL A 14 -10.64 17.43 28.00
N SER A 15 -10.98 18.20 26.97
CA SER A 15 -11.99 17.82 25.96
C SER A 15 -11.49 16.74 24.99
N HIS A 16 -10.19 16.43 24.99
CA HIS A 16 -9.56 15.50 24.07
C HIS A 16 -8.37 14.80 24.74
N ILE A 17 -8.37 13.47 24.77
CA ILE A 17 -7.32 12.65 25.38
C ILE A 17 -6.83 11.66 24.32
N TYR A 18 -5.50 11.57 24.17
CA TYR A 18 -4.85 10.52 23.38
C TYR A 18 -4.27 9.48 24.34
N ILE A 19 -4.51 8.20 24.06
CA ILE A 19 -4.02 7.06 24.85
C ILE A 19 -2.96 6.34 24.04
N VAL A 20 -1.74 6.27 24.58
CA VAL A 20 -0.68 5.43 24.03
C VAL A 20 -0.42 4.31 25.02
N ILE A 21 -0.60 3.06 24.58
CA ILE A 21 -0.32 1.87 25.38
C ILE A 21 1.08 1.38 25.00
N VAL A 22 2.04 1.50 25.92
CA VAL A 22 3.38 0.97 25.71
C VAL A 22 3.51 -0.33 26.50
N PRO A 23 3.82 -1.47 25.86
CA PRO A 23 4.07 -2.70 26.58
C PRO A 23 5.44 -2.62 27.24
N LEU A 24 5.47 -2.31 28.54
CA LEU A 24 6.60 -2.55 29.43
C LEU A 24 6.17 -3.55 30.50
N ALA A 25 7.14 -4.14 31.21
CA ALA A 25 6.94 -5.16 32.26
C ALA A 25 6.04 -4.71 33.45
N SER A 26 5.51 -3.49 33.43
CA SER A 26 4.40 -3.03 34.25
C SER A 26 3.53 -2.07 33.43
N PRO A 27 2.20 -2.15 33.49
CA PRO A 27 1.31 -1.36 32.65
C PRO A 27 1.33 0.10 33.11
N TYR A 28 1.96 0.97 32.32
CA TYR A 28 1.83 2.42 32.47
C TYR A 28 0.95 2.97 31.35
N TYR A 29 0.09 3.91 31.69
CA TYR A 29 -0.71 4.66 30.72
C TYR A 29 -0.10 6.05 30.59
N ILE A 30 0.31 6.40 29.37
CA ILE A 30 0.80 7.74 29.06
C ILE A 30 -0.29 8.48 28.32
N PHE A 31 -0.70 9.61 28.89
CA PHE A 31 -1.73 10.47 28.34
C PHE A 31 -1.09 11.72 27.75
N PHE A 32 -1.43 12.01 26.50
CA PHE A 32 -0.99 13.24 25.84
C PHE A 32 -2.16 14.22 25.76
N THR A 33 -1.90 15.46 26.18
CA THR A 33 -2.80 16.60 25.97
C THR A 33 -2.13 17.65 25.10
N LYS A 34 -2.91 18.56 24.52
CA LYS A 34 -2.44 19.58 23.55
C LYS A 34 -1.33 20.49 24.10
N SER A 35 -1.16 20.55 25.42
CA SER A 35 -0.22 21.47 26.08
C SER A 35 0.69 20.82 27.13
N ASN A 36 0.53 19.55 27.50
CA ASN A 36 1.41 18.86 28.46
C ASN A 36 1.42 17.32 28.31
N LYS A 37 2.53 16.70 28.70
CA LYS A 37 2.65 15.24 28.89
C LYS A 37 2.14 14.88 30.30
N LEU A 38 1.21 13.94 30.41
CA LEU A 38 0.83 13.34 31.69
C LEU A 38 1.27 11.87 31.73
N CYS A 39 2.09 11.53 32.74
CA CYS A 39 2.38 10.15 33.07
C CYS A 39 1.53 9.78 34.30
N LEU A 40 0.64 8.80 34.17
CA LEU A 40 -0.16 8.31 35.30
C LEU A 40 0.46 7.01 35.81
N ASN A 41 0.83 7.00 37.09
CA ASN A 41 1.26 5.79 37.79
C ASN A 41 0.04 5.11 38.41
N GLN A 42 -0.16 3.82 38.11
CA GLN A 42 -1.22 3.03 38.72
C GLN A 42 -0.63 2.31 39.94
N THR A 43 -0.31 3.06 41.00
CA THR A 43 -0.25 2.47 42.34
C THR A 43 -1.60 2.70 42.98
N CYS A 44 -2.39 1.61 43.07
CA CYS A 44 -3.65 1.56 43.78
C CYS A 44 -3.41 1.94 45.25
N ASP A 45 -3.66 3.20 45.59
CA ASP A 45 -3.89 3.60 46.98
C ASP A 45 -5.19 4.39 47.09
N SER A 46 -5.85 4.15 48.22
CA SER A 46 -7.29 4.11 48.45
C SER A 46 -8.03 5.47 48.52
N GLY A 47 -7.75 6.40 47.59
CA GLY A 47 -8.51 7.63 47.40
C GLY A 47 -9.42 7.57 46.18
N SER A 48 -10.74 7.50 46.39
CA SER A 48 -11.74 7.34 45.32
C SER A 48 -11.74 8.50 44.30
N PHE A 49 -10.98 8.37 43.23
CA PHE A 49 -11.11 9.19 42.02
C PHE A 49 -12.06 8.50 41.05
N LYS A 50 -13.26 9.08 40.82
CA LYS A 50 -14.19 8.62 39.77
C LYS A 50 -13.92 9.36 38.47
N PHE A 51 -13.08 8.81 37.62
CA PHE A 51 -13.10 9.15 36.19
C PHE A 51 -14.30 8.44 35.56
N SER A 52 -15.28 9.18 35.04
CA SER A 52 -16.31 8.59 34.17
C SER A 52 -15.72 8.40 32.78
N VAL A 53 -14.98 7.30 32.60
CA VAL A 53 -14.72 6.79 31.26
C VAL A 53 -16.06 6.33 30.70
N ASN A 54 -16.45 6.88 29.54
CA ASN A 54 -17.71 6.52 28.88
C ASN A 54 -17.79 4.98 28.75
N LYS A 55 -18.86 4.36 29.26
CA LYS A 55 -19.06 2.90 29.30
C LYS A 55 -18.85 2.21 27.94
N LEU A 56 -18.95 2.95 26.84
CA LEU A 56 -18.64 2.49 25.48
C LEU A 56 -17.19 2.03 25.29
N LEU A 57 -16.21 2.66 25.95
CA LEU A 57 -14.78 2.36 25.79
C LEU A 57 -14.30 1.19 26.64
N LEU A 58 -15.02 0.88 27.74
CA LEU A 58 -14.66 -0.19 28.68
C LEU A 58 -15.09 -1.60 28.22
N ASN A 59 -15.84 -1.70 27.11
CA ASN A 59 -16.29 -2.97 26.53
C ASN A 59 -15.54 -3.37 25.26
N LEU A 60 -14.45 -2.67 24.91
CA LEU A 60 -13.61 -3.04 23.77
C LEU A 60 -12.71 -4.21 24.17
N ASN A 61 -13.16 -5.43 23.89
CA ASN A 61 -12.34 -6.63 24.01
C ASN A 61 -11.47 -6.77 22.76
N PHE A 62 -10.20 -6.43 22.89
CA PHE A 62 -9.22 -6.57 21.81
C PHE A 62 -8.80 -8.03 21.70
N SER A 63 -9.14 -8.68 20.59
CA SER A 63 -8.58 -9.98 20.22
C SER A 63 -7.90 -9.84 18.87
N ILE A 64 -6.82 -10.60 18.66
CA ILE A 64 -6.09 -10.71 17.39
C ILE A 64 -7.03 -11.04 16.21
N ASP A 65 -8.18 -11.65 16.49
CA ASP A 65 -9.16 -12.10 15.50
C ASP A 65 -10.28 -11.09 15.23
N ARG A 66 -10.31 -9.94 15.92
CA ARG A 66 -11.37 -8.92 15.81
C ARG A 66 -10.79 -7.52 15.72
N ILE A 67 -10.26 -7.21 14.54
CA ILE A 67 -9.89 -5.84 14.18
C ILE A 67 -11.18 -5.04 13.89
N TYR A 68 -11.55 -4.16 14.83
CA TYR A 68 -12.61 -3.18 14.64
C TYR A 68 -12.03 -1.90 14.01
N HIS A 69 -12.64 -1.47 12.91
CA HIS A 69 -12.54 -0.09 12.43
C HIS A 69 -13.39 0.80 13.33
N HIS A 70 -12.79 1.50 14.29
CA HIS A 70 -13.52 2.51 15.05
C HIS A 70 -13.53 3.83 14.25
N ASN A 71 -14.72 4.24 13.80
CA ASN A 71 -15.09 5.61 13.36
C ASN A 71 -14.57 6.16 12.01
N GLY A 72 -14.11 5.35 11.06
CA GLY A 72 -13.86 5.88 9.72
C GLY A 72 -12.75 6.93 9.63
N ILE A 73 -11.95 7.09 10.68
CA ILE A 73 -10.91 8.10 10.78
C ILE A 73 -9.73 7.61 9.95
N ALA A 74 -9.40 8.35 8.89
CA ALA A 74 -8.13 8.20 8.21
C ALA A 74 -7.02 8.83 9.04
N TYR A 75 -5.98 8.05 9.25
CA TYR A 75 -4.73 8.50 9.80
C TYR A 75 -3.78 8.77 8.63
N ASP A 76 -3.22 9.97 8.59
CA ASP A 76 -2.10 10.25 7.70
C ASP A 76 -0.85 9.82 8.46
N TYR A 77 -0.16 8.82 7.92
CA TYR A 77 1.03 8.27 8.54
C TYR A 77 2.26 8.80 7.84
N TYR A 78 3.10 9.49 8.60
CA TYR A 78 4.32 10.07 8.08
C TYR A 78 5.51 9.62 8.89
N SER A 79 6.62 9.44 8.21
CA SER A 79 7.90 9.29 8.86
C SER A 79 8.26 10.50 9.68
N ARG A 80 8.79 10.32 10.91
CA ARG A 80 9.25 11.47 11.71
C ARG A 80 10.25 12.32 10.93
N ASN A 81 11.11 11.66 10.14
CA ASN A 81 12.05 12.34 9.26
C ASN A 81 11.34 13.06 8.11
N ASP A 82 10.22 12.52 7.63
CA ASP A 82 9.51 13.04 6.46
C ASP A 82 8.51 14.17 6.83
N ILE A 83 8.04 14.26 8.09
CA ILE A 83 7.16 15.33 8.58
C ILE A 83 7.84 16.70 8.53
N GLU A 84 9.14 16.73 8.82
CA GLU A 84 9.94 17.95 8.86
C GLU A 84 10.64 18.27 7.53
N GLN A 85 10.53 17.36 6.56
CA GLN A 85 11.16 17.53 5.27
C GLN A 85 10.27 18.35 4.33
N ALA A 86 10.86 19.31 3.64
CA ALA A 86 10.23 20.03 2.54
C ALA A 86 10.41 19.32 1.19
N LYS A 87 11.28 18.31 1.12
CA LYS A 87 11.75 17.65 -0.11
C LYS A 87 11.99 16.17 0.14
N VAL A 88 12.02 15.36 -0.92
CA VAL A 88 12.44 13.95 -0.82
C VAL A 88 13.86 13.85 -0.25
N GLY A 89 14.10 12.89 0.64
CA GLY A 89 15.44 12.63 1.17
C GLY A 89 16.45 12.23 0.09
N ASP A 90 17.72 12.59 0.30
CA ASP A 90 18.81 12.40 -0.67
C ASP A 90 19.01 10.95 -1.09
N GLN A 91 18.65 9.98 -0.24
CA GLN A 91 18.73 8.56 -0.58
C GLN A 91 17.86 8.19 -1.78
N TRP A 92 16.80 8.94 -2.08
CA TRP A 92 15.96 8.72 -3.26
C TRP A 92 16.54 9.33 -4.54
N LYS A 93 17.48 10.27 -4.43
CA LYS A 93 18.10 10.93 -5.58
C LYS A 93 19.08 10.04 -6.33
N ILE A 94 19.44 8.87 -5.78
CA ILE A 94 20.14 7.82 -6.52
C ILE A 94 19.31 7.32 -7.72
N TRP A 95 18.00 7.52 -7.67
CA TRP A 95 17.07 7.30 -8.78
C TRP A 95 16.70 8.68 -9.33
N PRO A 96 17.47 9.20 -10.30
CA PRO A 96 17.31 10.55 -10.76
C PRO A 96 16.02 10.69 -11.57
N LEU A 97 15.41 11.88 -11.51
CA LEU A 97 14.36 12.27 -12.44
C LEU A 97 14.96 12.60 -13.82
N PRO A 98 14.18 12.55 -14.91
CA PRO A 98 14.69 12.86 -16.25
C PRO A 98 15.40 14.22 -16.35
N ASN A 99 14.83 15.26 -15.73
CA ASN A 99 15.40 16.61 -15.72
C ASN A 99 16.72 16.71 -14.96
N GLU A 100 16.92 15.90 -13.92
CA GLU A 100 18.16 15.86 -13.14
C GLU A 100 19.32 15.26 -13.96
N ILE A 101 19.04 14.28 -14.83
CA ILE A 101 20.07 13.68 -15.72
C ILE A 101 20.57 14.71 -16.74
N TYR A 102 19.68 15.48 -17.36
CA TYR A 102 20.08 16.51 -18.31
C TYR A 102 20.95 17.60 -17.67
N GLN A 103 20.66 17.97 -16.42
CA GLN A 103 21.49 18.93 -15.67
C GLN A 103 22.89 18.36 -15.40
N ILE A 104 22.99 17.08 -14.99
CA ILE A 104 24.28 16.41 -14.75
C ILE A 104 25.13 16.38 -16.04
N GLN A 105 24.50 16.15 -17.20
CA GLN A 105 25.20 16.09 -18.48
C GLN A 105 25.64 17.47 -19.01
N ASN A 106 24.90 18.54 -18.68
CA ASN A 106 25.11 19.87 -19.24
C ASN A 106 25.91 20.83 -18.32
N ASN A 107 26.54 20.32 -17.26
CA ASN A 107 27.30 21.09 -16.26
C ASN A 107 28.62 21.74 -16.77
N SER A 108 28.68 22.12 -18.04
CA SER A 108 29.77 22.93 -18.59
C SER A 108 29.59 24.44 -18.39
N SER A 109 28.37 24.95 -18.15
CA SER A 109 28.12 26.37 -17.87
C SER A 109 26.62 26.61 -17.95
N MET A 110 25.92 26.81 -16.84
CA MET A 110 24.74 27.68 -16.88
C MET A 110 24.30 28.12 -15.48
N ASN A 111 24.05 29.43 -15.45
CA ASN A 111 23.51 30.20 -14.35
C ASN A 111 22.07 29.77 -14.02
N ASP A 112 21.67 30.05 -12.79
CA ASP A 112 20.42 29.70 -12.14
C ASP A 112 19.17 30.09 -12.95
N ILE A 113 18.70 29.22 -13.84
CA ILE A 113 17.33 29.29 -14.35
C ILE A 113 16.48 28.36 -13.49
N GLU A 114 15.85 28.93 -12.45
CA GLU A 114 14.75 28.31 -11.69
C GLU A 114 13.56 28.08 -12.63
N THR A 115 13.63 27.03 -13.44
CA THR A 115 12.44 26.50 -14.09
C THR A 115 11.63 25.78 -13.02
N SER A 116 10.52 26.41 -12.61
CA SER A 116 9.53 25.75 -11.76
C SER A 116 9.10 24.43 -12.43
N PRO A 117 9.34 23.27 -11.82
CA PRO A 117 9.08 21.99 -12.46
C PRO A 117 7.58 21.86 -12.73
N PHE A 118 7.22 21.67 -14.00
CA PHE A 118 5.86 21.34 -14.38
C PHE A 118 5.46 20.04 -13.65
N VAL A 119 4.54 20.14 -12.70
CA VAL A 119 4.01 18.98 -11.97
C VAL A 119 2.75 18.49 -12.71
N PRO A 120 2.83 17.43 -13.53
CA PRO A 120 1.65 16.92 -14.22
C PRO A 120 0.59 16.48 -13.19
N SER A 121 -0.69 16.76 -13.42
CA SER A 121 -1.79 16.38 -12.52
C SER A 121 -2.10 14.87 -12.51
N LYS A 122 -1.45 14.10 -13.40
CA LYS A 122 -1.52 12.64 -13.50
C LYS A 122 -0.22 12.03 -12.98
N LEU A 123 -0.30 10.79 -12.49
CA LEU A 123 0.89 9.98 -12.25
C LEU A 123 1.60 9.75 -13.59
N LEU A 124 2.92 10.00 -13.62
CA LEU A 124 3.72 9.82 -14.82
C LEU A 124 3.64 8.35 -15.28
N PHE A 125 3.48 8.15 -16.58
CA PHE A 125 3.41 6.85 -17.26
C PHE A 125 2.22 5.95 -16.90
N VAL A 126 1.39 6.29 -15.92
CA VAL A 126 0.22 5.48 -15.53
C VAL A 126 -0.99 5.94 -16.34
N ASP A 127 -1.46 5.08 -17.23
CA ASP A 127 -2.63 5.34 -18.08
C ASP A 127 -3.94 5.26 -17.28
N LYS A 128 -3.99 4.30 -16.34
CA LYS A 128 -5.21 3.98 -15.59
C LYS A 128 -4.89 3.59 -14.15
N ILE A 129 -5.67 4.13 -13.22
CA ILE A 129 -5.64 3.74 -11.80
C ILE A 129 -6.93 2.97 -11.51
N TYR A 130 -6.82 1.70 -11.15
CA TYR A 130 -7.92 0.85 -10.72
C TYR A 130 -7.94 0.81 -9.19
N VAL A 131 -9.09 1.12 -8.59
CA VAL A 131 -9.28 1.03 -7.13
C VAL A 131 -10.34 -0.01 -6.81
N MET A 132 -9.94 -1.09 -6.15
CA MET A 132 -10.78 -2.19 -5.69
C MET A 132 -11.46 -1.79 -4.39
N THR A 133 -12.79 -1.80 -4.37
CA THR A 133 -13.51 -1.38 -3.17
C THR A 133 -14.93 -1.92 -3.10
N ASP A 134 -15.49 -1.93 -1.89
CA ASP A 134 -16.92 -2.16 -1.68
C ASP A 134 -17.67 -0.81 -1.68
N PRO A 135 -18.79 -0.68 -2.43
CA PRO A 135 -19.57 0.57 -2.49
C PRO A 135 -20.08 1.06 -1.13
N ARG A 136 -20.15 0.17 -0.11
CA ARG A 136 -20.57 0.52 1.25
C ARG A 136 -19.48 1.23 2.05
N LEU A 137 -18.21 1.14 1.63
CA LEU A 137 -17.06 1.72 2.34
C LEU A 137 -16.80 3.19 1.94
N THR A 138 -17.87 3.99 1.97
CA THR A 138 -17.86 5.39 1.49
C THR A 138 -16.79 6.26 2.16
N GLU A 139 -16.54 6.06 3.46
CA GLU A 139 -15.50 6.78 4.20
C GLU A 139 -14.10 6.45 3.67
N ARG A 140 -13.82 5.18 3.36
CA ARG A 140 -12.55 4.77 2.75
C ARG A 140 -12.35 5.42 1.40
N HIS A 141 -13.41 5.50 0.58
CA HIS A 141 -13.34 6.17 -0.73
C HIS A 141 -12.97 7.63 -0.57
N ALA A 142 -13.67 8.36 0.30
CA ALA A 142 -13.44 9.78 0.54
C ALA A 142 -12.01 10.02 1.06
N ASN A 143 -11.52 9.16 1.95
CA ASN A 143 -10.18 9.22 2.48
C ASN A 143 -9.11 8.99 1.41
N LEU A 144 -9.27 7.96 0.58
CA LEU A 144 -8.35 7.68 -0.52
C LEU A 144 -8.35 8.81 -1.56
N GLN A 145 -9.52 9.38 -1.88
CA GLN A 145 -9.63 10.54 -2.76
C GLN A 145 -8.90 11.76 -2.20
N LYS A 146 -9.05 12.02 -0.90
CA LYS A 146 -8.33 13.10 -0.21
C LYS A 146 -6.82 12.88 -0.23
N ALA A 147 -6.37 11.65 0.03
CA ALA A 147 -4.96 11.28 0.01
C ALA A 147 -4.34 11.48 -1.38
N LEU A 148 -5.02 11.02 -2.45
CA LEU A 148 -4.57 11.22 -3.83
C LEU A 148 -4.58 12.71 -4.22
N SER A 149 -5.62 13.45 -3.83
CA SER A 149 -5.73 14.90 -4.12
C SER A 149 -4.59 15.70 -3.47
N ARG A 150 -4.19 15.35 -2.24
CA ARG A 150 -3.02 15.95 -1.56
C ARG A 150 -1.70 15.70 -2.29
N GLN A 151 -1.58 14.57 -2.99
CA GLN A 151 -0.44 14.27 -3.86
C GLN A 151 -0.55 14.95 -5.24
N GLY A 152 -1.60 15.77 -5.47
CA GLY A 152 -1.87 16.38 -6.76
C GLY A 152 -2.17 15.34 -7.85
N ILE A 153 -2.81 14.22 -7.49
CA ILE A 153 -3.25 13.17 -8.40
C ILE A 153 -4.75 13.36 -8.63
N SER A 154 -5.15 13.56 -9.88
CA SER A 154 -6.55 13.79 -10.23
C SER A 154 -7.43 12.56 -9.95
N VAL A 155 -8.52 12.75 -9.21
CA VAL A 155 -9.53 11.69 -8.98
C VAL A 155 -10.19 11.23 -10.29
N LYS A 156 -10.18 12.08 -11.34
CA LYS A 156 -10.77 11.75 -12.64
C LYS A 156 -10.04 10.62 -13.39
N SER A 157 -8.79 10.32 -13.04
CA SER A 157 -8.05 9.19 -13.62
C SER A 157 -8.28 7.85 -12.89
N ILE A 158 -9.09 7.86 -11.83
CA ILE A 158 -9.42 6.68 -11.05
C ILE A 158 -10.64 5.99 -11.63
N GLU A 159 -10.53 4.68 -11.82
CA GLU A 159 -11.64 3.79 -12.05
C GLU A 159 -11.94 2.98 -10.79
N TRP A 160 -13.07 3.29 -10.18
CA TRP A 160 -13.56 2.57 -9.01
C TRP A 160 -14.19 1.24 -9.45
N ARG A 161 -13.63 0.15 -8.93
CA ARG A 161 -14.02 -1.22 -9.21
C ARG A 161 -14.90 -1.71 -8.07
N MET A 162 -16.22 -1.62 -8.30
CA MET A 162 -17.30 -1.88 -7.33
C MET A 162 -18.34 -2.89 -7.85
N LYS A 163 -18.02 -3.60 -8.93
CA LYS A 163 -18.94 -4.53 -9.60
C LYS A 163 -19.24 -5.74 -8.72
N TRP A 164 -18.25 -6.20 -7.97
CA TRP A 164 -18.29 -7.42 -7.19
C TRP A 164 -18.51 -7.11 -5.71
N ASN A 165 -19.51 -7.76 -5.15
CA ASN A 165 -19.73 -7.85 -3.71
C ASN A 165 -20.08 -9.29 -3.34
N LEU A 166 -20.29 -9.56 -2.05
CA LEU A 166 -20.62 -10.91 -1.58
C LEU A 166 -21.83 -11.50 -2.30
N THR A 167 -22.85 -10.69 -2.61
CA THR A 167 -24.06 -11.15 -3.29
C THR A 167 -23.80 -11.38 -4.78
N THR A 168 -23.20 -10.42 -5.48
CA THR A 168 -23.01 -10.50 -6.94
C THR A 168 -21.95 -11.51 -7.33
N CYS A 169 -20.92 -11.77 -6.51
CA CYS A 169 -19.92 -12.80 -6.81
C CYS A 169 -20.47 -14.23 -6.68
N ASN A 170 -21.46 -14.42 -5.79
CA ASN A 170 -22.02 -15.73 -5.48
C ASN A 170 -23.42 -15.95 -6.09
N SER A 171 -23.88 -15.03 -6.94
CA SER A 171 -25.19 -15.11 -7.58
C SER A 171 -25.21 -16.18 -8.68
N ILE A 172 -26.37 -16.82 -8.89
CA ILE A 172 -26.57 -17.78 -10.00
C ILE A 172 -26.30 -17.11 -11.36
N SER A 173 -26.71 -15.85 -11.54
CA SER A 173 -26.54 -15.10 -12.78
C SER A 173 -25.09 -14.81 -13.17
N SER A 174 -24.19 -14.71 -12.19
CA SER A 174 -22.76 -14.44 -12.44
C SER A 174 -21.88 -15.69 -12.34
N HIS A 175 -22.45 -16.82 -11.91
CA HIS A 175 -21.71 -18.05 -11.62
C HIS A 175 -20.82 -18.49 -12.80
N SER A 176 -21.38 -18.60 -14.00
CA SER A 176 -20.63 -19.01 -15.20
C SER A 176 -19.50 -18.05 -15.53
N TYR A 177 -19.71 -16.74 -15.37
CA TYR A 177 -18.69 -15.72 -15.59
C TYR A 177 -17.55 -15.83 -14.59
N VAL A 178 -17.85 -15.92 -13.29
CA VAL A 178 -16.86 -16.03 -12.21
C VAL A 178 -16.03 -17.30 -12.37
N TYR A 179 -16.69 -18.45 -12.58
CA TYR A 179 -16.02 -19.74 -12.72
C TYR A 179 -15.14 -19.79 -13.97
N LYS A 180 -15.60 -19.20 -15.09
CA LYS A 180 -14.81 -19.11 -16.31
C LYS A 180 -13.61 -18.17 -16.15
N ARG A 181 -13.80 -16.96 -15.59
CA ARG A 181 -12.72 -15.97 -15.44
C ARG A 181 -11.62 -16.46 -14.50
N LEU A 182 -11.99 -17.13 -13.41
CA LEU A 182 -11.06 -17.69 -12.42
C LEU A 182 -10.59 -19.11 -12.74
N ASN A 183 -11.11 -19.73 -13.80
CA ASN A 183 -10.89 -21.13 -14.17
C ASN A 183 -11.10 -22.09 -12.98
N LEU A 184 -12.26 -21.98 -12.33
CA LEU A 184 -12.59 -22.79 -11.16
C LEU A 184 -13.08 -24.18 -11.56
N LYS A 185 -12.77 -25.17 -10.73
CA LYS A 185 -13.40 -26.49 -10.79
C LYS A 185 -14.91 -26.33 -10.59
N ASN A 186 -15.70 -27.23 -11.19
CA ASN A 186 -17.16 -27.23 -11.04
C ASN A 186 -17.60 -27.71 -9.65
N LYS A 187 -17.24 -26.94 -8.62
CA LYS A 187 -17.52 -27.18 -7.20
C LYS A 187 -17.97 -25.87 -6.56
N PRO A 188 -19.04 -25.85 -5.75
CA PRO A 188 -19.46 -24.64 -5.04
C PRO A 188 -18.37 -24.08 -4.13
N LEU A 189 -18.20 -22.76 -4.13
CA LEU A 189 -17.33 -22.07 -3.19
C LEU A 189 -17.84 -22.25 -1.75
N ASN A 190 -16.94 -22.56 -0.82
CA ASN A 190 -17.28 -22.58 0.60
C ASN A 190 -17.46 -21.16 1.18
N LYS A 191 -18.04 -21.03 2.38
CA LYS A 191 -18.34 -19.71 2.99
C LYS A 191 -17.13 -18.77 3.08
N GLN A 192 -15.92 -19.29 3.31
CA GLN A 192 -14.71 -18.47 3.41
C GLN A 192 -14.28 -17.96 2.02
N GLN A 193 -14.37 -18.82 1.00
CA GLN A 193 -14.07 -18.47 -0.40
C GLN A 193 -15.09 -17.46 -0.94
N GLN A 194 -16.38 -17.65 -0.64
CA GLN A 194 -17.45 -16.72 -1.02
C GLN A 194 -17.18 -15.30 -0.51
N ARG A 195 -16.62 -15.14 0.70
CA ARG A 195 -16.24 -13.84 1.27
C ARG A 195 -15.08 -13.16 0.55
N LYS A 196 -14.12 -13.96 0.06
CA LYS A 196 -12.93 -13.46 -0.66
C LYS A 196 -13.19 -13.28 -2.17
N CYS A 197 -14.24 -13.92 -2.70
CA CYS A 197 -14.61 -13.93 -4.11
C CYS A 197 -14.68 -12.52 -4.69
N ALA A 198 -15.34 -11.59 -4.00
CA ALA A 198 -15.55 -10.23 -4.51
C ALA A 198 -14.23 -9.50 -4.80
N VAL A 199 -13.32 -9.45 -3.80
CA VAL A 199 -12.02 -8.80 -3.95
C VAL A 199 -11.19 -9.49 -5.03
N THR A 200 -11.10 -10.83 -5.01
CA THR A 200 -10.38 -11.58 -6.05
C THR A 200 -10.90 -11.26 -7.45
N MET A 201 -12.23 -11.19 -7.63
CA MET A 201 -12.84 -10.88 -8.91
C MET A 201 -12.59 -9.44 -9.38
N GLU A 202 -12.49 -8.46 -8.47
CA GLU A 202 -12.12 -7.10 -8.87
C GLU A 202 -10.68 -7.03 -9.40
N HIS A 203 -9.74 -7.73 -8.75
CA HIS A 203 -8.37 -7.85 -9.26
C HIS A 203 -8.33 -8.55 -10.63
N VAL A 204 -9.00 -9.70 -10.75
CA VAL A 204 -8.99 -10.49 -11.98
C VAL A 204 -9.66 -9.76 -13.13
N ASP A 205 -10.82 -9.12 -12.91
CA ASP A 205 -11.46 -8.32 -13.95
C ASP A 205 -10.56 -7.14 -14.38
N ALA A 206 -9.80 -6.52 -13.46
CA ALA A 206 -8.83 -5.49 -13.82
C ALA A 206 -7.68 -6.06 -14.69
N TRP A 207 -7.18 -7.27 -14.41
CA TRP A 207 -6.13 -7.91 -15.22
C TRP A 207 -6.64 -8.24 -16.62
N TYR A 208 -7.83 -8.81 -16.72
CA TYR A 208 -8.45 -9.07 -18.01
C TYR A 208 -8.67 -7.79 -18.80
N GLU A 209 -9.15 -6.71 -18.16
CA GLU A 209 -9.33 -5.44 -18.85
C GLU A 209 -8.00 -4.84 -19.33
N ILE A 210 -6.96 -4.82 -18.50
CA ILE A 210 -5.63 -4.32 -18.86
C ILE A 210 -5.08 -5.09 -20.08
N ALA A 211 -5.26 -6.41 -20.11
CA ALA A 211 -4.86 -7.27 -21.22
C ALA A 211 -5.71 -7.01 -22.49
N GLU A 212 -7.05 -7.09 -22.38
CA GLU A 212 -7.99 -6.96 -23.49
C GLU A 212 -7.92 -5.57 -24.15
N ARG A 213 -7.77 -4.50 -23.34
CA ARG A 213 -7.66 -3.12 -23.82
C ARG A 213 -6.23 -2.67 -24.11
N LYS A 214 -5.24 -3.55 -23.89
CA LYS A 214 -3.81 -3.26 -24.06
C LYS A 214 -3.37 -1.99 -23.32
N ILE A 215 -3.82 -1.81 -22.08
CA ILE A 215 -3.43 -0.67 -21.24
C ILE A 215 -1.91 -0.72 -21.00
N PRO A 216 -1.11 0.28 -21.42
CA PRO A 216 0.35 0.21 -21.34
C PRO A 216 0.85 0.00 -19.91
N LEU A 217 0.36 0.80 -18.96
CA LEU A 217 0.64 0.63 -17.54
C LEU A 217 -0.58 0.97 -16.66
N GLY A 218 -1.07 -0.04 -15.94
CA GLY A 218 -2.12 0.11 -14.93
C GLY A 218 -1.55 0.13 -13.53
N LEU A 219 -2.00 1.07 -12.69
CA LEU A 219 -1.82 1.03 -11.25
C LEU A 219 -3.07 0.41 -10.61
N ILE A 220 -2.87 -0.62 -9.81
CA ILE A 220 -3.93 -1.32 -9.07
C ILE A 220 -3.76 -1.00 -7.59
N LEU A 221 -4.84 -0.59 -6.92
CA LEU A 221 -4.90 -0.23 -5.50
C LEU A 221 -6.14 -0.84 -4.84
N GLU A 222 -6.04 -1.24 -3.58
CA GLU A 222 -7.21 -1.43 -2.71
C GLU A 222 -7.61 -0.13 -2.01
N ASP A 223 -8.82 -0.08 -1.45
CA ASP A 223 -9.43 1.16 -0.91
C ASP A 223 -8.85 1.69 0.40
N ASP A 224 -8.06 0.87 1.10
CA ASP A 224 -7.38 1.24 2.34
C ASP A 224 -5.92 1.63 2.13
N ALA A 225 -5.57 2.06 0.92
CA ALA A 225 -4.22 2.49 0.57
C ALA A 225 -3.76 3.76 1.31
N ILE A 226 -2.61 3.61 1.98
CA ILE A 226 -1.91 4.68 2.68
C ILE A 226 -0.61 4.99 1.96
N PHE A 227 -0.50 6.20 1.44
CA PHE A 227 0.68 6.64 0.70
C PHE A 227 1.76 7.21 1.62
N VAL A 228 3.02 6.94 1.28
CA VAL A 228 4.15 7.58 1.95
C VAL A 228 4.25 9.08 1.62
N PRO A 229 4.90 9.89 2.48
CA PRO A 229 5.34 11.23 2.12
C PRO A 229 6.07 11.29 0.77
N PHE A 230 5.82 12.34 -0.01
CA PHE A 230 6.39 12.53 -1.36
C PHE A 230 6.11 11.36 -2.32
N PHE A 231 5.00 10.64 -2.13
CA PHE A 231 4.63 9.47 -2.93
C PHE A 231 4.80 9.71 -4.43
N LYS A 232 4.25 10.81 -4.94
CA LYS A 232 4.27 11.10 -6.38
C LYS A 232 5.70 11.23 -6.95
N GLU A 233 6.59 11.88 -6.22
CA GLU A 233 7.99 12.04 -6.64
C GLU A 233 8.74 10.70 -6.53
N LYS A 234 8.63 10.00 -5.39
CA LYS A 234 9.24 8.68 -5.17
C LYS A 234 8.77 7.67 -6.22
N PHE A 235 7.48 7.69 -6.55
CA PHE A 235 6.87 6.87 -7.59
C PHE A 235 7.44 7.20 -8.98
N ALA A 236 7.57 8.49 -9.33
CA ALA A 236 8.14 8.90 -10.62
C ALA A 236 9.60 8.46 -10.78
N ARG A 237 10.42 8.63 -9.74
CA ARG A 237 11.81 8.16 -9.69
C ARG A 237 11.88 6.64 -9.89
N MET A 238 11.05 5.89 -9.16
CA MET A 238 10.98 4.43 -9.28
C MET A 238 10.61 3.98 -10.71
N ILE A 239 9.57 4.55 -11.32
CA ILE A 239 9.18 4.20 -12.69
C ILE A 239 10.30 4.49 -13.67
N TYR A 240 10.91 5.68 -13.57
CA TYR A 240 11.98 6.08 -14.48
C TYR A 240 13.18 5.15 -14.38
N THR A 241 13.63 4.83 -13.16
CA THR A 241 14.71 3.87 -12.92
C THR A 241 14.34 2.46 -13.38
N ALA A 242 13.10 2.02 -13.18
CA ALA A 242 12.65 0.71 -13.64
C ALA A 242 12.71 0.63 -15.18
N ILE A 243 12.35 1.70 -15.89
CA ILE A 243 12.48 1.76 -17.35
C ILE A 243 13.94 1.72 -17.78
N HIS A 244 14.81 2.53 -17.16
CA HIS A 244 16.22 2.63 -17.55
C HIS A 244 17.02 1.36 -17.24
N SER A 245 16.67 0.65 -16.16
CA SER A 245 17.30 -0.64 -15.82
C SER A 245 16.75 -1.81 -16.65
N GLY A 246 15.71 -1.59 -17.46
CA GLY A 246 15.02 -2.63 -18.22
C GLY A 246 14.03 -3.46 -17.38
N ALA A 247 13.90 -3.19 -16.08
CA ALA A 247 12.92 -3.85 -15.21
C ALA A 247 11.46 -3.57 -15.62
N LEU A 248 11.19 -2.41 -16.22
CA LEU A 248 9.88 -2.01 -16.73
C LEU A 248 9.93 -1.68 -18.22
N ARG A 249 9.14 -2.40 -19.02
CA ARG A 249 9.04 -2.17 -20.46
C ARG A 249 7.65 -1.64 -20.80
N ILE A 250 7.56 -0.34 -21.05
CA ILE A 250 6.34 0.33 -21.49
C ILE A 250 6.40 0.44 -23.02
N ASN A 251 5.34 0.04 -23.72
CA ASN A 251 5.25 0.02 -25.19
C ASN A 251 6.19 -0.96 -25.92
N GLY A 252 6.81 -1.89 -25.19
CA GLY A 252 7.61 -2.96 -25.79
C GLY A 252 6.75 -4.14 -26.28
N THR A 253 7.33 -4.98 -27.14
CA THR A 253 6.76 -6.30 -27.41
C THR A 253 6.83 -7.16 -26.15
N CYS A 254 5.76 -7.90 -25.86
CA CYS A 254 5.74 -8.81 -24.71
C CYS A 254 6.90 -9.81 -24.77
N ALA A 255 7.48 -10.14 -23.61
CA ALA A 255 8.43 -11.25 -23.54
C ALA A 255 7.78 -12.50 -24.11
N LYS A 256 8.53 -13.20 -24.96
CA LYS A 256 8.16 -14.52 -25.46
C LYS A 256 8.78 -15.57 -24.53
N SER A 257 8.07 -16.68 -24.35
CA SER A 257 8.66 -17.84 -23.69
C SER A 257 9.79 -18.34 -24.56
N ASN A 258 11.03 -18.15 -24.11
CA ASN A 258 12.15 -18.87 -24.69
C ASN A 258 12.16 -20.28 -24.07
N GLU A 259 12.64 -21.28 -24.80
CA GLU A 259 12.82 -22.64 -24.26
C GLU A 259 13.83 -22.69 -23.10
N ARG A 260 14.62 -21.60 -22.91
CA ARG A 260 15.57 -21.50 -21.81
C ARG A 260 14.83 -21.32 -20.48
N PRO A 261 15.24 -22.03 -19.42
CA PRO A 261 14.80 -21.71 -18.08
C PRO A 261 15.22 -20.28 -17.74
N ILE A 262 14.26 -19.49 -17.27
CA ILE A 262 14.46 -18.11 -16.86
C ILE A 262 15.03 -18.11 -15.44
N SER A 263 16.09 -17.33 -15.22
CA SER A 263 16.69 -17.21 -13.89
C SER A 263 15.74 -16.47 -12.95
N ASP A 264 15.73 -16.84 -11.67
CA ASP A 264 14.98 -16.12 -10.62
C ASP A 264 15.41 -14.65 -10.50
N ASN A 265 16.59 -14.28 -11.02
CA ASN A 265 17.14 -12.93 -11.02
C ASN A 265 17.16 -12.28 -12.42
N GLU A 266 16.33 -12.74 -13.36
CA GLU A 266 16.30 -12.21 -14.72
C GLU A 266 15.44 -10.93 -14.81
N TRP A 267 16.00 -9.86 -15.39
CA TRP A 267 15.33 -8.54 -15.43
C TRP A 267 14.79 -8.19 -16.83
N ILE A 268 15.55 -8.48 -17.89
CA ILE A 268 15.35 -7.87 -19.21
C ILE A 268 14.29 -8.58 -20.05
N ASP A 269 14.24 -9.92 -20.02
CA ASP A 269 13.36 -10.71 -20.87
C ASP A 269 12.08 -11.16 -20.14
N GLN A 270 11.57 -10.33 -19.22
CA GLN A 270 10.40 -10.64 -18.39
C GLN A 270 9.26 -9.63 -18.59
N ASN A 271 8.03 -10.08 -18.33
CA ASN A 271 6.82 -9.28 -18.21
C ASN A 271 6.65 -8.89 -16.73
N PRO A 272 6.94 -7.63 -16.36
CA PRO A 272 7.11 -7.24 -14.96
C PRO A 272 5.79 -6.92 -14.27
N MET A 273 5.68 -7.30 -13.00
CA MET A 273 4.78 -6.68 -12.03
C MET A 273 5.63 -5.97 -10.99
N ILE A 274 5.33 -4.70 -10.70
CA ILE A 274 6.06 -3.96 -9.65
C ILE A 274 5.14 -3.79 -8.45
N VAL A 275 5.46 -4.48 -7.37
CA VAL A 275 4.75 -4.38 -6.10
C VAL A 275 5.28 -3.17 -5.34
N ILE A 276 4.41 -2.16 -5.17
CA ILE A 276 4.73 -0.92 -4.45
C ILE A 276 4.09 -0.88 -3.07
N GLY A 277 3.18 -1.81 -2.79
CA GLY A 277 2.45 -1.94 -1.54
C GLY A 277 2.98 -3.04 -0.63
N THR A 278 2.72 -2.92 0.66
CA THR A 278 2.89 -4.02 1.63
C THR A 278 1.77 -4.04 2.66
N CYS A 279 1.44 -5.23 3.15
CA CYS A 279 0.51 -5.46 4.26
C CYS A 279 1.22 -5.47 5.62
N PHE A 280 2.45 -5.98 5.65
CA PHE A 280 3.29 -6.05 6.84
C PHE A 280 4.67 -5.44 6.60
N ASN A 281 5.49 -5.38 7.65
CA ASN A 281 6.91 -5.00 7.63
C ASN A 281 7.82 -6.03 6.90
N PHE A 282 7.31 -6.62 5.82
CA PHE A 282 8.08 -7.48 4.93
C PHE A 282 8.93 -6.63 4.01
N HIS A 283 10.19 -7.03 3.86
CA HIS A 283 11.16 -6.40 2.98
C HIS A 283 11.95 -7.47 2.24
N GLY A 284 12.48 -7.12 1.07
CA GLY A 284 13.47 -7.96 0.40
C GLY A 284 14.69 -8.18 1.31
N GLN A 285 15.33 -9.34 1.19
CA GLN A 285 16.49 -9.69 2.03
C GLN A 285 17.65 -8.69 1.90
N CYS A 286 17.78 -8.05 0.74
CA CYS A 286 18.82 -7.06 0.45
C CYS A 286 18.48 -5.66 0.98
N PHE A 287 17.25 -5.41 1.45
CA PHE A 287 16.86 -4.08 1.94
C PHE A 287 17.38 -3.84 3.36
N GLN A 288 18.10 -2.75 3.56
CA GLN A 288 18.75 -2.44 4.83
C GLN A 288 17.78 -1.74 5.80
N LYS A 289 16.74 -2.46 6.24
CA LYS A 289 15.64 -1.93 7.09
C LYS A 289 16.07 -1.24 8.39
N ILE A 290 17.30 -1.46 8.85
CA ILE A 290 17.85 -0.89 10.08
C ILE A 290 18.22 0.59 9.87
N PHE A 291 18.49 1.02 8.64
CA PHE A 291 18.84 2.40 8.34
C PHE A 291 17.61 3.22 7.97
N SER A 292 17.42 4.34 8.66
CA SER A 292 16.33 5.29 8.39
C SER A 292 16.47 6.00 7.03
N ASN A 293 17.65 5.97 6.43
CA ASN A 293 17.99 6.52 5.12
C ASN A 293 18.39 5.43 4.11
N ALA A 294 17.90 4.20 4.28
CA ALA A 294 18.18 3.12 3.36
C ALA A 294 17.82 3.53 1.91
N PRO A 295 18.73 3.34 0.95
CA PRO A 295 18.46 3.66 -0.45
C PRO A 295 17.34 2.78 -1.00
N PRO A 296 16.52 3.30 -1.92
CA PRO A 296 15.49 2.50 -2.56
C PRO A 296 16.09 1.40 -3.44
N ILE A 297 15.45 0.24 -3.45
CA ILE A 297 15.85 -0.91 -4.28
C ILE A 297 14.62 -1.54 -4.95
N LEU A 298 14.86 -2.18 -6.10
CA LEU A 298 13.94 -3.12 -6.72
C LEU A 298 14.53 -4.52 -6.56
N SER A 299 13.86 -5.38 -5.80
CA SER A 299 14.30 -6.76 -5.58
C SER A 299 13.44 -7.73 -6.37
N THR A 300 14.04 -8.80 -6.89
CA THR A 300 13.36 -9.77 -7.76
C THR A 300 12.71 -10.89 -6.94
N HIS A 301 11.43 -11.21 -7.20
CA HIS A 301 10.69 -12.23 -6.45
C HIS A 301 9.83 -13.10 -7.36
N LYS A 302 10.37 -14.22 -7.86
CA LYS A 302 9.60 -15.15 -8.70
C LYS A 302 8.76 -16.12 -7.88
N SER A 303 9.32 -16.68 -6.81
CA SER A 303 8.66 -17.67 -5.94
C SER A 303 7.68 -17.06 -4.94
N ASN A 304 7.85 -15.78 -4.60
CA ASN A 304 6.97 -15.04 -3.68
C ASN A 304 6.66 -13.66 -4.27
N PRO A 305 6.00 -13.59 -5.43
CA PRO A 305 5.79 -12.35 -6.17
C PRO A 305 4.98 -11.31 -5.40
N SER A 306 4.09 -11.71 -4.49
CA SER A 306 3.16 -10.84 -3.80
C SER A 306 3.39 -10.90 -2.29
N ARG A 307 3.59 -9.72 -1.67
CA ARG A 307 3.42 -9.54 -0.22
C ARG A 307 1.93 -9.46 0.12
N CYS A 308 1.22 -8.73 -0.72
CA CYS A 308 -0.21 -8.49 -0.72
C CYS A 308 -0.61 -7.90 -2.07
N THR A 309 -1.88 -7.98 -2.43
CA THR A 309 -2.44 -7.35 -3.64
C THR A 309 -2.81 -5.88 -3.46
N HIS A 310 -2.35 -5.27 -2.39
CA HIS A 310 -2.82 -3.98 -1.95
C HIS A 310 -2.44 -2.83 -2.90
N ALA A 311 -1.21 -2.83 -3.43
CA ALA A 311 -0.80 -1.86 -4.44
C ALA A 311 0.30 -2.40 -5.35
N TYR A 312 0.06 -2.41 -6.65
CA TYR A 312 1.04 -2.87 -7.64
C TYR A 312 0.77 -2.33 -9.04
N LEU A 313 1.80 -2.39 -9.88
CA LEU A 313 1.77 -1.98 -11.27
C LEU A 313 1.79 -3.19 -12.19
N LEU A 314 1.03 -3.09 -13.27
CA LEU A 314 0.93 -4.15 -14.26
C LEU A 314 0.92 -3.57 -15.67
N THR A 315 1.77 -4.10 -16.54
CA THR A 315 1.71 -3.81 -17.98
C THR A 315 0.66 -4.68 -18.66
N SER A 316 0.22 -4.30 -19.87
CA SER A 316 -0.64 -5.17 -20.71
C SER A 316 -0.05 -6.56 -20.93
N CYS A 317 1.26 -6.67 -21.17
CA CYS A 317 1.95 -7.94 -21.35
C CYS A 317 1.94 -8.80 -20.09
N SER A 318 2.18 -8.20 -18.92
CA SER A 318 2.14 -8.89 -17.64
C SER A 318 0.71 -9.34 -17.29
N ALA A 319 -0.29 -8.51 -17.58
CA ALA A 319 -1.68 -8.88 -17.40
C ALA A 319 -2.10 -10.04 -18.31
N GLN A 320 -1.69 -10.01 -19.58
CA GLN A 320 -1.96 -11.10 -20.52
C GLN A 320 -1.30 -12.41 -20.05
N ALA A 321 -0.04 -12.35 -19.61
CA ALA A 321 0.65 -13.52 -19.09
C ALA A 321 -0.05 -14.07 -17.83
N LEU A 322 -0.52 -13.21 -16.91
CA LEU A 322 -1.32 -13.63 -15.75
C LEU A 322 -2.63 -14.31 -16.16
N VAL A 323 -3.38 -13.69 -17.07
CA VAL A 323 -4.64 -14.24 -17.61
C VAL A 323 -4.42 -15.61 -18.24
N ASN A 324 -3.36 -15.77 -19.03
CA ASN A 324 -3.02 -17.05 -19.64
C ASN A 324 -2.74 -18.13 -18.57
N GLN A 325 -2.04 -17.77 -17.49
CA GLN A 325 -1.79 -18.70 -16.39
C GLN A 325 -3.07 -19.07 -15.64
N ILE A 326 -3.99 -18.14 -15.40
CA ILE A 326 -5.31 -18.46 -14.83
C ILE A 326 -6.03 -19.50 -15.71
N GLN A 327 -6.08 -19.25 -17.02
CA GLN A 327 -6.76 -20.12 -17.98
C GLN A 327 -6.11 -21.52 -18.11
N ALA A 328 -4.81 -21.62 -17.85
CA ALA A 328 -4.10 -22.90 -17.85
C ALA A 328 -4.31 -23.71 -16.56
N GLN A 329 -4.69 -23.06 -15.44
CA GLN A 329 -4.70 -23.68 -14.12
C GLN A 329 -6.11 -23.80 -13.54
N ASN A 330 -6.70 -24.99 -13.68
CA ASN A 330 -8.00 -25.29 -13.06
C ASN A 330 -7.84 -25.44 -11.53
N ASN A 331 -8.51 -24.62 -10.73
CA ASN A 331 -8.23 -24.49 -9.29
C ASN A 331 -9.50 -24.53 -8.39
N ASP A 332 -9.27 -24.71 -7.09
CA ASP A 332 -10.32 -24.78 -6.04
C ASP A 332 -10.66 -23.41 -5.42
N PHE A 333 -10.37 -22.30 -6.12
CA PHE A 333 -10.36 -20.91 -5.66
C PHE A 333 -9.12 -20.51 -4.85
N TRP A 334 -8.43 -19.49 -5.36
CA TRP A 334 -7.31 -18.83 -4.72
C TRP A 334 -7.64 -17.35 -4.48
N PRO A 335 -7.42 -16.82 -3.26
CA PRO A 335 -7.40 -15.37 -3.02
C PRO A 335 -6.37 -14.68 -3.93
N SER A 336 -6.53 -13.39 -4.21
CA SER A 336 -5.71 -12.66 -5.20
C SER A 336 -4.21 -12.70 -4.91
N ASP A 337 -3.80 -12.59 -3.65
CA ASP A 337 -2.40 -12.68 -3.19
C ASP A 337 -1.83 -14.09 -3.38
N PHE A 338 -2.58 -15.11 -2.94
CA PHE A 338 -2.20 -16.50 -3.12
C PHE A 338 -2.16 -16.88 -4.60
N MET A 339 -3.10 -16.37 -5.40
CA MET A 339 -3.16 -16.58 -6.85
C MET A 339 -1.91 -16.02 -7.52
N GLN A 340 -1.48 -14.80 -7.19
CA GLN A 340 -0.22 -14.27 -7.71
C GLN A 340 0.95 -15.18 -7.32
N ASN A 341 1.05 -15.57 -6.04
CA ASN A 341 2.12 -16.44 -5.56
C ASN A 341 2.17 -17.81 -6.23
N MET A 342 1.02 -18.35 -6.66
CA MET A 342 0.95 -19.61 -7.40
C MET A 342 1.23 -19.44 -8.89
N LEU A 343 0.79 -18.35 -9.52
CA LEU A 343 0.84 -18.20 -10.99
C LEU A 343 2.16 -17.66 -11.53
N PHE A 344 2.88 -16.80 -10.80
CA PHE A 344 4.18 -16.29 -11.29
C PHE A 344 5.24 -17.38 -11.46
N PRO A 345 5.42 -18.32 -10.50
CA PRO A 345 6.40 -19.40 -10.67
C PRO A 345 6.10 -20.30 -11.88
N LEU A 346 4.81 -20.45 -12.23
CA LEU A 346 4.36 -21.26 -13.36
C LEU A 346 4.53 -20.56 -14.71
N SER A 347 4.69 -19.24 -14.72
CA SER A 347 4.93 -18.49 -15.94
C SER A 347 6.41 -18.41 -16.24
N SER A 348 6.79 -18.82 -17.45
CA SER A 348 8.14 -18.56 -17.94
C SER A 348 8.41 -17.05 -17.95
N THR A 349 7.47 -16.24 -18.42
CA THR A 349 7.70 -14.81 -18.68
C THR A 349 7.34 -13.84 -17.56
N LEU A 350 6.59 -14.24 -16.51
CA LEU A 350 6.25 -13.29 -15.45
C LEU A 350 7.41 -13.13 -14.47
N GLN A 351 7.63 -11.89 -14.05
CA GLN A 351 8.55 -11.55 -12.97
C GLN A 351 7.94 -10.48 -12.07
N SER A 352 8.01 -10.68 -10.75
CA SER A 352 7.66 -9.64 -9.79
C SER A 352 8.91 -8.93 -9.29
N PHE A 353 8.79 -7.62 -9.11
CA PHE A 353 9.77 -6.76 -8.47
C PHE A 353 9.13 -6.11 -7.25
N TRP A 354 9.75 -6.28 -6.09
CA TRP A 354 9.35 -5.59 -4.88
C TRP A 354 10.10 -4.28 -4.75
N MET A 355 9.34 -3.21 -4.53
CA MET A 355 9.87 -1.90 -4.20
C MET A 355 10.11 -1.80 -2.70
N ASP A 356 11.36 -1.55 -2.29
CA ASP A 356 11.72 -1.27 -0.90
C ASP A 356 12.46 0.08 -0.77
N PRO A 357 12.07 0.94 0.19
CA PRO A 357 10.91 0.79 1.05
C PRO A 357 9.60 0.89 0.24
N PRO A 358 8.50 0.26 0.70
CA PRO A 358 7.19 0.36 0.06
C PRO A 358 6.73 1.81 -0.07
N LEU A 359 5.98 2.09 -1.13
CA LEU A 359 5.37 3.41 -1.37
C LEU A 359 3.92 3.49 -0.87
N VAL A 360 3.30 2.34 -0.64
CA VAL A 360 1.93 2.21 -0.16
C VAL A 360 1.90 1.17 0.97
N TYR A 361 1.10 1.44 2.00
CA TYR A 361 0.84 0.52 3.11
C TYR A 361 -0.66 0.21 3.20
N GLN A 362 -0.97 -1.02 3.61
CA GLN A 362 -2.35 -1.43 3.83
C GLN A 362 -2.90 -0.85 5.14
N GLY A 363 -3.91 0.03 5.03
CA GLY A 363 -4.42 0.79 6.17
C GLY A 363 -5.08 -0.02 7.27
N ASN A 364 -5.71 -1.16 6.95
CA ASN A 364 -6.33 -2.02 7.97
C ASN A 364 -5.32 -2.86 8.79
N GLN A 365 -4.03 -2.88 8.45
CA GLN A 365 -2.99 -3.61 9.18
C GLN A 365 -2.03 -2.67 9.92
N VAL A 366 -2.28 -1.36 9.87
CA VAL A 366 -1.52 -0.35 10.59
C VAL A 366 -1.96 -0.34 12.06
N PHE A 367 -1.58 -1.38 12.81
CA PHE A 367 -1.74 -1.44 14.27
C PHE A 367 -0.48 -1.02 15.02
N ASP A 368 0.66 -0.93 14.34
CA ASP A 368 1.97 -0.83 15.00
C ASP A 368 3.00 -0.02 14.20
N LEU A 369 2.63 1.16 13.73
CA LEU A 369 3.62 2.13 13.23
C LEU A 369 4.33 2.87 14.37
N ASP A 370 3.80 2.82 15.60
CA ASP A 370 4.45 3.43 16.78
C ASP A 370 5.77 2.74 17.14
N ASN A 371 5.95 1.46 16.78
CA ASN A 371 7.22 0.74 16.91
C ASN A 371 8.15 0.88 15.69
N LEU A 372 7.69 1.47 14.58
CA LEU A 372 8.54 1.85 13.46
C LEU A 372 9.14 3.22 13.75
N SER A 373 10.45 3.26 14.06
CA SER A 373 11.19 4.49 14.40
C SER A 373 11.05 5.63 13.37
N SER A 374 10.67 5.25 12.16
CA SER A 374 10.39 6.12 11.03
C SER A 374 8.89 6.43 10.86
N PHE A 375 8.01 6.44 11.86
CA PHE A 375 6.61 6.87 11.69
C PHE A 375 6.05 7.56 12.96
N ARG A 376 5.20 8.58 12.80
CA ARG A 376 4.36 9.14 13.87
C ARG A 376 2.98 9.48 13.31
N GLU A 377 1.94 9.13 14.05
CA GLU A 377 0.55 9.46 13.73
C GLU A 377 0.31 10.99 13.76
N GLN A 378 -0.31 11.53 12.70
CA GLN A 378 -0.92 12.86 12.73
C GLN A 378 -2.40 12.78 12.38
N THR A 379 -3.25 13.24 13.29
CA THR A 379 -4.68 13.46 13.04
C THR A 379 -4.91 14.89 12.59
N TYR A 380 -5.42 15.08 11.37
CA TYR A 380 -5.84 16.40 10.91
C TYR A 380 -7.21 16.74 11.47
N MET A 381 -7.32 17.84 12.22
CA MET A 381 -8.62 18.41 12.52
C MET A 381 -9.27 18.91 11.23
N SER A 382 -10.42 18.36 10.88
CA SER A 382 -11.37 19.00 9.98
C SER A 382 -11.86 20.27 10.67
N ASN A 383 -11.33 21.43 10.30
CA ASN A 383 -11.99 22.70 10.65
C ASN A 383 -13.37 22.68 9.98
N ARG A 384 -14.42 22.45 10.78
CA ARG A 384 -15.79 22.82 10.45
C ARG A 384 -16.11 24.15 11.07
#